data_AF-A0A059B8A4-F1
#
_entry.id   AF-A0A059B8A4-F1
#
_cell.length_a   1.000
_cell.length_b   1.000
_cell.length_c   1.000
_cell.angle_alpha   90.00
_cell.angle_beta   90.00
_cell.angle_gamma   90.00
#
_symmetry.space_group_name_H-M   'P 1'
#
loop_
_entity.id
_entity.type
_entity.pdbx_description
1 polymer ?
#
loop_
_entity_poly.entity_id
_entity_poly.type
_entity_poly.pdbx_seq_one_letter_code
_entity_poly.pdbx_strand_id
1 'polypeptide(L)'
;MEKYYRTFDANRADLVNLFREESVLDFEGQQIKGKEAILAKLTSILECRHDITDFNCLRHRTPGSMLVWVCGQTWVGGRRRYKPDVPSDANTRRRLLRRNTNLEAL
;
A
#
# COMPACT_ATOMS: atom_id res chain seq x y z
N MET A 1 8.04 -4.38 -8.35
CA MET A 1 6.84 -3.80 -7.72
C MET A 1 7.16 -2.70 -6.73
N GLU A 2 8.22 -2.81 -5.93
CA GLU A 2 8.62 -1.76 -5.00
C GLU A 2 8.74 -0.35 -5.64
N LYS A 3 9.37 -0.23 -6.82
CA LYS A 3 9.46 1.06 -7.53
C LYS A 3 8.09 1.67 -7.82
N TYR A 4 7.10 0.87 -8.22
CA TYR A 4 5.75 1.35 -8.51
C TYR A 4 5.13 2.04 -7.29
N TYR A 5 5.13 1.38 -6.13
CA TYR A 5 4.52 1.92 -4.92
C TYR A 5 5.31 3.09 -4.33
N ARG A 6 6.64 3.07 -4.41
CA ARG A 6 7.46 4.23 -4.04
C ARG A 6 7.14 5.45 -4.90
N THR A 7 7.01 5.27 -6.22
CA THR A 7 6.60 6.34 -7.13
C THR A 7 5.15 6.77 -6.86
N PHE A 8 4.24 5.84 -6.58
CA PHE A 8 2.87 6.18 -6.18
C PHE A 8 2.83 7.07 -4.93
N ASP A 9 3.62 6.74 -3.92
CA ASP A 9 3.65 7.49 -2.67
C ASP A 9 4.29 8.89 -2.83
N ALA A 10 5.31 9.00 -3.69
CA ALA A 10 6.09 10.24 -3.85
C ALA A 10 5.59 11.17 -4.97
N ASN A 11 5.38 10.64 -6.18
CA ASN A 11 4.95 11.41 -7.34
C ASN A 11 4.13 10.56 -8.32
N ARG A 12 2.80 10.61 -8.17
CA ARG A 12 1.86 9.82 -8.98
C ARG A 12 1.89 10.17 -10.46
N ALA A 13 2.29 11.40 -10.82
CA ALA A 13 2.41 11.85 -12.20
C ALA A 13 3.38 10.96 -13.01
N ASP A 14 4.44 10.48 -12.37
CA ASP A 14 5.48 9.68 -13.02
C ASP A 14 5.00 8.26 -13.40
N LEU A 15 3.85 7.81 -12.86
CA LEU A 15 3.28 6.51 -13.19
C LEU A 15 2.61 6.48 -14.57
N VAL A 16 2.32 7.63 -15.18
CA VAL A 16 1.62 7.71 -16.48
C VAL A 16 2.29 6.85 -17.56
N ASN A 17 3.62 6.76 -17.54
CA ASN A 17 4.41 6.02 -18.52
C ASN A 17 4.28 4.49 -18.39
N LEU A 18 3.65 4.01 -17.32
CA LEU A 18 3.38 2.58 -17.13
C LEU A 18 2.06 2.15 -17.77
N PHE A 19 1.20 3.10 -18.14
CA PHE A 19 -0.12 2.86 -18.73
C PHE A 19 -0.13 3.24 -20.22
N ARG A 20 -1.01 2.57 -20.97
CA ARG A 20 -1.26 2.78 -22.40
C ARG A 20 -2.73 3.12 -22.63
N GLU A 21 -3.12 3.46 -23.85
CA GLU A 21 -4.53 3.77 -24.16
C GLU A 21 -5.45 2.57 -23.96
N GLU A 22 -4.92 1.36 -24.15
CA GLU A 22 -5.65 0.11 -23.95
C GLU A 22 -5.62 -0.36 -22.49
N SER A 23 -4.94 0.37 -21.60
CA SER A 23 -4.88 0.01 -20.18
C SER A 23 -6.22 0.21 -19.51
N VAL A 24 -6.47 -0.67 -18.55
CA VAL A 24 -7.69 -0.69 -17.76
C VAL A 24 -7.32 -0.79 -16.30
N LEU A 25 -7.82 0.14 -15.49
CA LEU A 25 -7.80 0.08 -14.04
C LEU A 25 -9.21 -0.22 -13.55
N ASP A 26 -9.36 -1.25 -12.74
CA ASP A 26 -10.57 -1.47 -11.95
C ASP A 26 -10.30 -0.96 -10.54
N PHE A 27 -11.11 -0.01 -10.08
CA PHE A 27 -10.99 0.57 -8.75
C PHE A 27 -12.36 0.60 -8.09
N GLU A 28 -12.51 -0.17 -7.01
CA GLU A 28 -13.76 -0.26 -6.23
C GLU A 28 -14.99 -0.61 -7.08
N GLY A 29 -14.82 -1.44 -8.11
CA GLY A 29 -15.89 -1.87 -9.02
C GLY A 29 -16.17 -0.90 -10.17
N GLN A 30 -15.42 0.19 -10.27
CA GLN A 30 -15.47 1.10 -11.42
C GLN A 30 -14.29 0.86 -12.36
N GLN A 31 -14.61 0.55 -13.62
CA GLN A 31 -13.62 0.42 -14.68
C GLN A 31 -13.24 1.80 -15.27
N ILE A 32 -11.94 2.05 -15.37
CA ILE A 32 -11.35 3.28 -15.88
C ILE A 32 -10.39 2.89 -17.00
N LYS A 33 -10.60 3.47 -18.19
CA LYS A 33 -9.87 3.11 -19.42
C LYS A 33 -9.02 4.26 -19.90
N GLY A 34 -7.85 3.95 -20.43
CA GLY A 34 -6.94 4.93 -21.03
C GLY A 34 -5.99 5.55 -20.01
N LYS A 35 -4.78 5.87 -20.47
CA LYS A 35 -3.67 6.30 -19.61
C LYS A 35 -4.00 7.59 -18.83
N GLU A 36 -4.69 8.54 -19.47
CA GLU A 36 -4.97 9.86 -18.89
C GLU A 36 -6.02 9.77 -17.79
N ALA A 37 -7.09 8.99 -18.03
CA ALA A 37 -8.13 8.76 -17.04
C ALA A 37 -7.60 7.96 -15.83
N ILE A 38 -6.72 6.98 -16.08
CA ILE A 38 -6.03 6.26 -15.01
C ILE A 38 -5.18 7.22 -14.19
N LEU A 39 -4.35 8.06 -14.83
CA LEU A 39 -3.52 9.02 -14.09
C LEU A 39 -4.36 10.00 -13.27
N ALA A 40 -5.44 10.53 -13.84
CA ALA A 40 -6.37 11.40 -13.14
C ALA A 40 -6.94 10.71 -11.89
N LYS A 41 -7.37 9.43 -12.01
CA LYS A 41 -7.83 8.65 -10.88
C LYS A 41 -6.74 8.48 -9.83
N LEU A 42 -5.54 8.05 -10.20
CA LEU A 42 -4.44 7.86 -9.25
C LEU A 42 -4.16 9.14 -8.47
N THR A 43 -4.13 10.29 -9.16
CA THR A 43 -3.88 11.61 -8.57
C THR A 43 -5.00 12.07 -7.64
N SER A 44 -6.26 11.62 -7.87
CA SER A 44 -7.39 11.91 -6.98
C SER A 44 -7.38 11.13 -5.66
N ILE A 45 -6.56 10.08 -5.54
CA ILE A 45 -6.45 9.30 -4.31
C ILE A 45 -5.69 10.14 -3.27
N LEU A 46 -6.26 10.24 -2.07
CA LEU A 46 -5.64 10.95 -0.95
C LEU A 46 -4.22 10.46 -0.68
N GLU A 47 -3.39 11.35 -0.13
CA GLU A 47 -2.02 11.01 0.22
C GLU A 47 -1.99 9.78 1.14
N CYS A 48 -1.28 8.76 0.69
CA CYS A 48 -1.15 7.51 1.39
C CYS A 48 0.27 6.96 1.27
N ARG A 49 0.59 6.06 2.19
CA ARG A 49 1.85 5.31 2.21
C ARG A 49 1.59 3.82 2.11
N HIS A 50 2.26 3.16 1.19
CA HIS A 50 2.18 1.71 1.03
C HIS A 50 3.30 1.03 1.81
N ASP A 51 2.94 -0.02 2.54
CA ASP A 51 3.86 -0.95 3.19
C ASP A 51 3.60 -2.33 2.62
N ILE A 52 4.40 -2.70 1.62
CA ILE A 52 4.22 -3.95 0.87
C ILE A 52 4.83 -5.09 1.66
N THR A 53 4.03 -6.09 2.01
CA THR A 53 4.46 -7.24 2.82
C THR A 53 4.84 -8.43 1.97
N ASP A 54 4.16 -8.62 0.84
CA ASP A 54 4.41 -9.75 -0.05
C ASP A 54 3.97 -9.40 -1.47
N PHE A 55 4.60 -10.02 -2.46
CA PHE A 55 4.16 -9.95 -3.85
C PHE A 55 4.50 -11.24 -4.57
N ASN A 56 3.62 -11.65 -5.50
CA ASN A 56 3.81 -12.82 -6.33
C ASN A 56 3.63 -12.46 -7.80
N CYS A 57 4.49 -13.00 -8.64
CA CYS A 57 4.46 -12.82 -10.09
C CYS A 57 4.19 -14.16 -10.75
N LEU A 58 3.03 -14.30 -11.37
CA LEU A 58 2.61 -15.51 -12.07
C LEU A 58 2.66 -15.29 -13.58
N ARG A 59 3.15 -16.29 -14.31
CA ARG A 59 3.03 -16.29 -15.77
C ARG A 59 1.55 -16.31 -16.13
N HIS A 60 1.14 -15.42 -17.01
CA HIS A 60 -0.24 -15.36 -17.46
C HIS A 60 -0.41 -16.18 -18.76
N ARG A 61 -1.64 -16.60 -19.07
CA ARG A 61 -1.93 -17.45 -20.23
C ARG A 61 -1.61 -16.76 -21.55
N THR A 62 -1.73 -15.45 -21.59
CA THR A 62 -1.38 -14.64 -22.77
C THR A 62 0.14 -14.52 -22.89
N PRO A 63 0.76 -14.92 -24.00
CA PRO A 63 2.20 -14.81 -24.21
C PRO A 63 2.69 -13.36 -23.99
N GLY A 64 3.83 -13.22 -23.32
CA GLY A 64 4.42 -11.91 -23.02
C GLY A 64 3.74 -11.11 -21.91
N SER A 65 2.75 -11.70 -21.22
CA SER A 65 2.08 -11.06 -20.08
C SER A 65 2.38 -11.76 -18.76
N MET A 66 2.28 -11.00 -17.67
CA MET A 66 2.52 -11.46 -16.30
C MET A 66 1.40 -10.94 -15.42
N LEU A 67 0.84 -11.82 -14.59
CA LEU A 67 -0.07 -11.44 -13.52
C LEU A 67 0.78 -11.15 -12.28
N VAL A 68 0.53 -10.02 -11.64
CA VAL A 68 1.22 -9.68 -10.40
C VAL A 68 0.20 -9.43 -9.31
N TRP A 69 0.36 -10.15 -8.21
CA TRP A 69 -0.40 -9.97 -6.99
C TRP A 69 0.46 -9.28 -5.96
N VAL A 70 -0.10 -8.31 -5.25
CA VAL A 70 0.62 -7.55 -4.22
C VAL A 70 -0.25 -7.46 -2.97
N CYS A 71 0.32 -7.82 -1.82
CA CYS A 71 -0.27 -7.69 -0.50
C CYS A 71 0.49 -6.66 0.32
N GLY A 72 -0.23 -5.90 1.14
CA GLY A 72 0.37 -4.92 2.03
C GLY A 72 -0.64 -4.20 2.91
N GLN A 73 -0.17 -3.12 3.52
CA GLN A 73 -0.97 -2.18 4.29
C GLN A 73 -0.86 -0.80 3.65
N THR A 74 -1.95 -0.03 3.67
CA THR A 74 -1.97 1.34 3.18
C THR A 74 -2.43 2.28 4.29
N TRP A 75 -1.65 3.34 4.52
CA TRP A 75 -1.93 4.34 5.55
C TRP A 75 -2.33 5.66 4.90
N VAL A 76 -3.54 6.14 5.17
CA VAL A 76 -4.02 7.43 4.66
C VAL A 76 -3.56 8.55 5.60
N GLY A 77 -3.11 9.68 5.03
CA GLY A 77 -2.63 10.84 5.80
C GLY A 77 -1.15 10.81 6.17
N GLY A 78 -0.34 10.02 5.45
CA GLY A 78 1.13 10.08 5.46
C GLY A 78 1.84 9.62 6.74
N ARG A 79 1.12 9.36 7.85
CA ARG A 79 1.71 8.95 9.13
C ARG A 79 1.51 7.46 9.37
N ARG A 80 2.62 6.70 9.38
CA ARG A 80 2.66 5.35 9.93
C ARG A 80 2.24 5.47 11.39
N ARG A 81 1.06 4.99 11.79
CA ARG A 81 0.75 4.88 13.21
C ARG A 81 1.83 3.98 13.81
N TYR A 82 2.55 4.50 14.79
CA TYR A 82 3.59 3.77 15.51
C TYR A 82 3.04 2.39 15.88
N LYS A 83 3.62 1.33 15.30
CA LYS A 83 3.46 -0.02 15.83
C LYS A 83 4.45 -0.04 17.00
N PRO A 84 4.02 -0.04 18.27
CA PRO A 84 4.96 -0.26 19.34
C PRO A 84 5.70 -1.53 19.03
N ASP A 85 7.04 -1.49 19.10
CA ASP A 85 7.86 -2.68 19.05
C ASP A 85 7.28 -3.62 20.08
N VAL A 86 6.56 -4.65 19.63
CA VAL A 86 6.09 -5.67 20.55
C VAL A 86 7.36 -6.40 20.94
N PRO A 87 7.85 -6.22 22.18
CA PRO A 87 9.14 -6.78 22.53
C PRO A 87 9.07 -8.29 22.33
N SER A 88 10.04 -8.84 21.60
CA SER A 88 10.22 -10.29 21.45
C SER A 88 10.31 -10.96 22.83
N ASP A 89 10.87 -10.24 23.80
CA ASP A 89 10.97 -10.67 25.19
C ASP A 89 9.63 -10.54 25.94
N ALA A 90 9.13 -11.68 26.41
CA ALA A 90 7.96 -11.81 27.27
C ALA A 90 8.07 -10.99 28.57
N ASN A 91 9.28 -10.75 29.08
CA ASN A 91 9.52 -9.95 30.28
C ASN A 91 9.22 -8.46 30.03
N THR A 92 9.61 -7.95 28.86
CA THR A 92 9.33 -6.56 28.48
C THR A 92 7.84 -6.36 28.18
N ARG A 93 7.17 -7.36 27.59
CA ARG A 93 5.69 -7.38 27.43
C ARG A 93 4.96 -7.29 28.79
N ARG A 94 5.38 -8.09 29.78
CA ARG A 94 4.77 -8.06 31.14
C ARG A 94 4.98 -6.72 31.84
N ARG A 95 6.13 -6.06 31.62
CA ARG A 95 6.43 -4.76 32.23
C ARG A 95 5.58 -3.62 31.65
N LEU A 96 5.29 -3.67 30.35
CA LEU A 96 4.42 -2.69 29.69
C LEU A 96 2.95 -2.85 30.09
N LEU A 97 2.45 -4.08 30.17
CA LEU A 97 1.09 -4.37 30.65
C LEU A 97 0.86 -3.87 32.09
N ARG A 98 1.84 -4.04 32.99
CA ARG A 98 1.76 -3.55 34.38
C ARG A 98 1.80 -2.02 34.50
N ARG A 99 2.39 -1.31 33.55
CA ARG A 99 2.40 0.17 33.56
C ARG A 99 1.06 0.76 33.13
N ASN A 100 0.37 0.14 32.16
CA ASN A 100 -0.93 0.62 31.70
C ASN A 100 -2.06 0.39 32.72
N THR A 101 -2.01 -0.67 33.53
CA THR A 101 -3.02 -0.90 34.57
C THR A 101 -2.97 0.10 35.73
N ASN A 102 -1.89 0.87 35.88
CA ASN A 102 -1.75 1.90 36.92
C ASN A 102 -2.18 3.30 36.46
N LEU A 103 -2.56 3.48 35.19
CA LEU A 103 -3.01 4.77 34.65
C LEU A 103 -4.55 4.92 34.64
N GLU A 104 -5.29 3.86 34.95
CA GLU A 104 -6.77 3.83 35.02
C GLU A 104 -7.30 3.90 36.47
N ALA A 105 -6.47 4.35 37.43
CA ALA A 105 -6.82 4.40 38.86
C ALA A 105 -6.72 5.82 39.45
N LEU A 106 -7.28 6.82 38.76
CA LEU A 106 -7.63 8.13 39.31
C LEU A 106 -9.13 8.39 39.14
#